data_AF-A0AAV5T0W4-F1
#
_entry.id   AF-A0AAV5T0W4-F1
#
_cell.length_a   1.000
_cell.length_b   1.000
_cell.length_c   1.000
_cell.angle_alpha   90.00
_cell.angle_beta   90.00
_cell.angle_gamma   90.00
#
_symmetry.space_group_name_H-M   'P 1'
#
loop_
_entity.id
_entity.type
_entity.pdbx_description
1 polymer ?
#
loop_
_entity_poly.entity_id
_entity_poly.type
_entity_poly.pdbx_seq_one_letter_code
_entity_poly.pdbx_strand_id
1 'polypeptide(L)'
;MFHVITTWLEMFCKSTEGTANECLSLDTTFYTRLLEGGRNKDNCMEVLGKIDFLKTRLIFVPIHWNHPDFKHWSVVVIKIPTFDITFIDSLDLHETIPLR
;
A
#
# COMPACT_ATOMS: atom_id res chain seq x y z
N MET A 1 5.67 -10.39 12.98
CA MET A 1 6.33 -10.26 11.65
C MET A 1 5.80 -9.07 10.86
N PHE A 2 4.47 -8.84 10.81
CA PHE A 2 3.83 -7.65 10.20
C PHE A 2 4.45 -6.29 10.58
N HIS A 3 4.91 -6.18 11.83
CA HIS A 3 5.43 -4.93 12.39
C HIS A 3 6.66 -4.39 11.63
N VAL A 4 7.55 -5.24 11.12
CA VAL A 4 8.80 -4.78 10.51
C VAL A 4 8.55 -4.02 9.20
N ILE A 5 7.65 -4.52 8.35
CA ILE A 5 7.34 -3.90 7.04
C ILE A 5 6.63 -2.58 7.25
N THR A 6 5.61 -2.56 8.13
CA THR A 6 4.90 -1.32 8.49
C THR A 6 5.88 -0.28 9.04
N THR A 7 6.69 -0.65 10.04
CA THR A 7 7.64 0.27 10.67
C THR A 7 8.69 0.77 9.68
N TRP A 8 9.22 -0.08 8.81
CA TRP A 8 10.21 0.35 7.82
C TRP A 8 9.63 1.34 6.81
N LEU A 9 8.43 1.07 6.28
CA LEU A 9 7.76 1.98 5.34
C LEU A 9 7.39 3.32 6.00
N GLU A 10 6.93 3.30 7.25
CA GLU A 10 6.69 4.51 8.04
C GLU A 10 7.96 5.33 8.24
N MET A 11 9.08 4.68 8.60
CA MET A 11 10.38 5.35 8.75
C MET A 11 10.88 5.92 7.42
N PHE A 12 10.72 5.18 6.33
CA PHE A 12 11.06 5.65 4.99
C PHE A 12 10.24 6.90 4.64
N CYS A 13 8.92 6.86 4.84
CA CYS A 13 8.03 7.99 4.57
C CYS A 13 8.39 9.22 5.40
N LYS A 14 8.62 9.04 6.71
CA LYS A 14 9.08 10.12 7.60
C LYS A 14 10.39 10.74 7.15
N SER A 15 11.30 9.97 6.55
CA SER A 15 12.57 10.53 6.04
C SER A 15 12.40 11.44 4.81
N THR A 16 11.22 11.41 4.17
CA THR A 16 10.87 12.26 3.02
C THR A 16 9.95 13.43 3.39
N GLU A 17 9.54 13.53 4.66
CA GLU A 17 8.62 14.57 5.14
C GLU A 17 9.20 15.98 4.92
N GLY A 18 8.39 16.89 4.38
CA GLY A 18 8.84 18.24 4.04
C GLY A 18 9.74 18.35 2.80
N THR A 19 9.98 17.24 2.09
CA THR A 19 10.68 17.25 0.81
C THR A 19 9.69 17.29 -0.37
N ALA A 20 10.19 17.60 -1.56
CA ALA A 20 9.38 17.54 -2.78
C ALA A 20 8.85 16.13 -3.12
N ASN A 21 9.38 15.09 -2.46
CA ASN A 21 9.07 13.68 -2.67
C ASN A 21 8.36 13.05 -1.45
N GLU A 22 7.64 13.86 -0.67
CA GLU A 22 6.89 13.38 0.49
C GLU A 22 6.01 12.18 0.11
N CYS A 23 6.16 11.10 0.86
CA CYS A 23 5.42 9.87 0.63
C CYS A 23 4.67 9.41 1.88
N LEU A 24 3.70 8.54 1.65
CA LEU A 24 2.82 8.00 2.67
C LEU A 24 2.81 6.48 2.56
N SER A 25 2.80 5.79 3.69
CA SER A 25 2.55 4.36 3.76
C SER A 25 1.15 4.12 4.31
N LEU A 26 0.39 3.23 3.69
CA LEU A 26 -0.78 2.64 4.33
C LEU A 26 -0.36 1.47 5.23
N ASP A 27 -1.22 1.13 6.18
CA ASP A 27 -0.97 -0.04 7.02
C ASP A 27 -1.18 -1.34 6.22
N THR A 28 -0.54 -2.42 6.68
CA THR A 28 -0.52 -3.72 6.02
C THR A 28 -1.87 -4.44 5.98
N THR A 29 -2.86 -3.96 6.72
CA THR A 29 -4.23 -4.52 6.72
C THR A 29 -5.17 -3.76 5.78
N PHE A 30 -4.75 -2.61 5.24
CA PHE A 30 -5.58 -1.78 4.36
C PHE A 30 -6.06 -2.55 3.13
N TYR A 31 -5.15 -3.22 2.42
CA TYR A 31 -5.50 -3.96 1.21
C TYR A 31 -6.42 -5.14 1.49
N THR A 32 -6.19 -5.88 2.58
CA THR A 32 -7.07 -6.96 3.02
C THR A 32 -8.48 -6.43 3.34
N ARG A 33 -8.58 -5.31 4.07
CA ARG A 33 -9.87 -4.65 4.36
C ARG A 33 -10.59 -4.20 3.10
N LEU A 34 -9.85 -3.71 2.09
CA LEU A 34 -10.39 -3.33 0.79
C LEU A 34 -10.96 -4.53 0.02
N LEU A 35 -10.29 -5.68 0.08
CA LEU A 35 -10.77 -6.92 -0.55
C LEU A 35 -12.00 -7.48 0.16
N GLU A 36 -11.95 -7.62 1.48
CA GLU A 36 -13.01 -8.24 2.29
C GLU A 36 -14.27 -7.36 2.39
N GLY A 37 -14.09 -6.05 2.56
CA GLY A 37 -15.19 -5.09 2.70
C GLY A 37 -15.72 -4.55 1.36
N GLY A 38 -15.10 -4.93 0.23
CA GLY A 38 -15.32 -4.29 -1.07
C GLY A 38 -14.95 -2.80 -1.06
N ARG A 39 -15.37 -2.06 -2.10
CA ARG A 39 -15.21 -0.59 -2.16
C ARG A 39 -16.14 0.16 -1.18
N ASN A 40 -16.52 -0.45 -0.06
CA ASN A 40 -17.40 0.20 0.89
C ASN A 40 -16.71 1.48 1.37
N LYS A 41 -17.32 2.59 0.97
CA LYS A 41 -16.70 3.92 0.90
C LYS A 41 -16.20 4.34 2.28
N ASP A 42 -16.90 3.98 3.34
CA ASP A 42 -16.62 4.47 4.69
C ASP A 42 -15.29 3.95 5.26
N ASN A 43 -14.93 2.68 4.99
CA ASN A 43 -13.67 2.09 5.47
C ASN A 43 -12.44 2.64 4.74
N CYS A 44 -12.57 2.90 3.44
CA CYS A 44 -11.46 3.42 2.64
C CYS A 44 -11.34 4.95 2.78
N MET A 45 -12.45 5.66 2.90
CA MET A 45 -12.46 7.13 3.02
C MET A 45 -11.87 7.61 4.34
N GLU A 46 -11.93 6.83 5.43
CA GLU A 46 -11.25 7.22 6.67
C GLU A 46 -9.73 7.29 6.49
N VAL A 47 -9.17 6.37 5.69
CA VAL A 47 -7.74 6.31 5.39
C VAL A 47 -7.37 7.34 4.33
N LEU A 48 -8.16 7.43 3.25
CA LEU A 48 -7.94 8.37 2.15
C LEU A 48 -8.16 9.83 2.57
N GLY A 49 -9.07 10.10 3.51
CA GLY A 49 -9.36 11.43 4.02
C GLY A 49 -8.24 12.03 4.87
N LYS A 50 -7.24 11.21 5.27
CA LYS A 50 -6.05 11.66 6.00
C LYS A 50 -4.88 12.01 5.06
N ILE A 51 -5.05 11.81 3.75
CA ILE A 51 -4.00 12.02 2.75
C ILE A 51 -4.09 13.46 2.23
N ASP A 52 -3.01 14.22 2.40
CA ASP A 52 -2.84 15.50 1.72
C ASP A 52 -2.34 15.25 0.29
N PHE A 53 -3.28 15.04 -0.65
CA PHE A 53 -2.97 14.78 -2.06
C PHE A 53 -2.18 15.90 -2.76
N LEU A 54 -2.10 17.11 -2.17
CA LEU A 54 -1.31 18.20 -2.73
C LEU A 54 0.18 18.08 -2.36
N LYS A 55 0.49 17.44 -1.23
CA LYS A 55 1.86 17.25 -0.73
C LYS A 55 2.40 15.85 -1.04
N THR A 56 1.55 14.83 -0.90
CA THR A 56 1.95 13.44 -1.11
C THR A 56 2.23 13.17 -2.59
N ARG A 57 3.44 12.70 -2.91
CA ARG A 57 3.83 12.26 -4.26
C ARG A 57 3.65 10.78 -4.46
N LEU A 58 3.95 9.97 -3.45
CA LEU A 58 3.88 8.52 -3.50
C LEU A 58 3.04 7.98 -2.35
N ILE A 59 2.18 7.01 -2.64
CA ILE A 59 1.53 6.18 -1.63
C ILE A 59 2.04 4.76 -1.79
N PHE A 60 2.59 4.20 -0.73
CA PHE A 60 2.94 2.79 -0.61
C PHE A 60 1.77 2.04 0.03
N VAL A 61 1.33 0.98 -0.64
CA VAL A 61 0.30 0.07 -0.14
C VAL A 61 0.93 -1.33 -0.03
N PRO A 62 1.43 -1.71 1.14
CA PRO A 62 1.96 -3.04 1.34
C PRO A 62 0.84 -4.08 1.30
N ILE A 63 1.10 -5.20 0.63
CA ILE A 63 0.16 -6.31 0.45
C ILE A 63 0.76 -7.57 1.05
N HIS A 64 0.01 -8.19 1.95
CA HIS A 64 0.34 -9.51 2.48
C HIS A 64 -0.54 -10.58 1.85
N TRP A 65 0.05 -11.40 1.00
CA TRP A 65 -0.57 -12.61 0.46
C TRP A 65 -0.45 -13.70 1.52
N ASN A 66 -1.55 -13.97 2.22
CA ASN A 66 -1.59 -14.98 3.28
C ASN A 66 -2.39 -16.21 2.83
N HIS A 67 -1.87 -16.94 1.84
CA HIS A 67 -2.45 -18.20 1.41
C HIS A 67 -1.88 -19.36 2.25
N PRO A 68 -2.64 -20.44 2.54
CA PRO A 68 -2.14 -21.60 3.28
C PRO A 68 -0.83 -22.17 2.74
N ASP A 69 -0.71 -22.23 1.42
CA ASP A 69 0.46 -22.78 0.72
C ASP A 69 1.52 -21.74 0.35
N PHE A 70 1.23 -20.45 0.56
CA PHE A 70 2.06 -19.37 0.06
C PHE A 70 1.90 -18.09 0.86
N LYS A 71 3.00 -17.65 1.50
CA LYS A 71 3.07 -16.40 2.25
C LYS A 71 4.05 -15.47 1.60
N HIS A 72 3.57 -14.30 1.20
CA HIS A 72 4.36 -13.39 0.40
C HIS A 72 3.98 -11.93 0.60
N TRP A 73 4.94 -11.04 0.37
CA TRP A 73 4.77 -9.61 0.47
C TRP A 73 5.05 -8.96 -0.86
N SER A 74 4.11 -8.13 -1.31
CA SER A 74 4.31 -7.23 -2.44
C SER A 74 3.93 -5.81 -2.04
N VAL A 75 4.21 -4.84 -2.91
CA VAL A 75 3.86 -3.45 -2.66
C VAL A 75 3.25 -2.83 -3.91
N VAL A 76 2.13 -2.13 -3.73
CA VAL A 76 1.60 -1.22 -4.74
C VAL A 76 2.13 0.18 -4.45
N VAL A 77 2.64 0.83 -5.49
CA VAL A 77 3.08 2.22 -5.44
C VAL A 77 2.14 3.05 -6.31
N ILE A 78 1.50 4.04 -5.70
CA ILE A 78 0.64 4.99 -6.40
C ILE A 78 1.38 6.31 -6.50
N LYS A 79 1.61 6.78 -7.72
CA LYS A 79 2.15 8.12 -7.99
C LYS A 79 0.98 9.09 -8.08
N ILE A 80 0.81 9.94 -7.07
CA ILE A 80 -0.31 10.88 -7.01
C ILE A 80 -0.35 11.88 -8.18
N PRO A 81 0.77 12.48 -8.64
CA PRO A 81 0.71 13.50 -9.68
C PRO A 81 0.22 12.98 -11.04
N THR A 82 0.47 11.72 -11.33
CA THR A 82 0.12 11.07 -12.60
C THR A 82 -0.99 10.04 -12.46
N PHE A 83 -1.38 9.70 -11.23
CA PHE A 83 -2.23 8.56 -10.89
C PHE A 83 -1.75 7.22 -11.46
N ASP A 84 -0.43 7.09 -11.69
CA ASP A 84 0.14 5.81 -12.10
C ASP A 84 0.15 4.84 -10.93
N ILE A 85 -0.33 3.62 -11.18
CA ILE A 85 -0.33 2.53 -10.19
C ILE A 85 0.66 1.48 -10.67
N THR A 86 1.67 1.19 -9.85
CA THR A 86 2.67 0.16 -10.12
C THR A 86 2.59 -0.92 -9.06
N PHE A 87 2.40 -2.17 -9.49
CA PHE A 87 2.54 -3.33 -8.62
C PHE A 87 4.00 -3.81 -8.67
N ILE A 88 4.64 -3.94 -7.52
CA ILE A 88 6.02 -4.41 -7.38
C ILE A 88 5.98 -5.71 -6.61
N ASP A 89 6.42 -6.77 -7.29
CA ASP A 89 6.54 -8.11 -6.74
C ASP A 89 7.92 -8.67 -7.05
N SER A 90 8.65 -9.06 -6.01
CA SER A 90 9.98 -9.67 -6.13
C SER A 90 9.96 -11.09 -6.70
N LEU A 91 8.80 -11.74 -6.71
CA LEU A 91 8.60 -13.07 -7.31
C LEU A 91 7.98 -12.99 -8.71
N ASP A 92 7.74 -11.77 -9.22
CA ASP A 92 7.18 -11.51 -10.55
C ASP A 92 5.87 -12.29 -10.81
N LEU A 93 5.05 -12.49 -9.77
CA LEU A 93 3.79 -13.23 -9.85
C LEU A 93 2.68 -12.35 -10.45
N HIS A 94 2.92 -11.81 -11.63
CA HIS A 94 1.93 -10.97 -12.32
C HIS A 94 0.71 -11.77 -12.83
N GLU A 95 0.74 -13.11 -12.84
CA GLU A 95 -0.29 -13.92 -13.51
C GLU A 95 -0.85 -15.14 -12.72
N THR A 96 -0.31 -15.52 -11.56
CA THR A 96 -0.56 -16.89 -11.03
C THR A 96 -1.38 -16.99 -9.75
N ILE A 97 -1.73 -15.89 -9.08
CA ILE A 97 -2.60 -15.96 -7.90
C ILE A 97 -4.03 -15.58 -8.32
N PRO A 98 -4.93 -16.54 -8.57
CA PRO A 98 -6.32 -16.22 -8.79
C PRO A 98 -6.86 -15.59 -7.50
N LEU A 99 -7.24 -14.32 -7.60
CA LEU A 99 -8.10 -13.67 -6.62
C LEU A 99 -9.43 -14.44 -6.63
N ARG A 100 -9.58 -15.38 -5.69
CA ARG A 100 -10.84 -16.02 -5.37
C ARG A 100 -11.59 -15.20 -4.34
#